data_AF-A0A920N774-F1
#
_entry.id   AF-A0A920N774-F1
#
_cell.length_a   1.000
_cell.length_b   1.000
_cell.length_c   1.000
_cell.angle_alpha   90.00
_cell.angle_beta   90.00
_cell.angle_gamma   90.00
#
_symmetry.space_group_name_H-M   'P 1'
#
loop_
_entity.id
_entity.type
_entity.pdbx_description
1 polymer ?
#
loop_
_entity_poly.entity_id
_entity_poly.type
_entity_poly.pdbx_seq_one_letter_code
_entity_poly.pdbx_strand_id
1 'polypeptide(L)'
;MINIYFNTPKTGQEFTNWDDHPGNAGREGHFAKFMKIRLPYMDQALATLIEDIHSRDLQRQILVVVVGEFGRTPAMRYGVPNRSYGRDHWPQAYSALVAGGSLNMGQVVGGDQQQVRISHSKPPHAPGSAGDNLPPPRHRPFADVR
;
A
#
# COMPACT_ATOMS: atom_id res chain seq x y z
N MET A 1 -2.51 -8.33 -22.44
CA MET A 1 -2.87 -8.14 -21.02
C MET A 1 -2.95 -9.51 -20.38
N ILE A 2 -2.20 -9.75 -19.30
CA ILE A 2 -2.22 -11.00 -18.54
C ILE A 2 -2.88 -10.69 -17.20
N ASN A 3 -3.88 -11.48 -16.82
CA ASN A 3 -4.53 -11.37 -15.51
C ASN A 3 -3.91 -12.41 -14.58
N ILE A 4 -3.42 -11.96 -13.42
CA ILE A 4 -2.85 -12.81 -12.38
C ILE A 4 -3.86 -12.89 -11.24
N TYR A 5 -4.25 -14.11 -10.86
CA TYR A 5 -5.09 -14.34 -9.71
C TYR A 5 -4.21 -14.61 -8.49
N PHE A 6 -4.35 -13.76 -7.46
CA PHE A 6 -3.69 -13.99 -6.19
C PHE A 6 -4.52 -14.97 -5.36
N ASN A 7 -3.92 -16.05 -4.93
CA ASN A 7 -4.47 -16.92 -3.90
C ASN A 7 -3.39 -17.16 -2.85
N THR A 8 -3.80 -17.45 -1.62
CA THR A 8 -2.84 -17.86 -0.60
C THR A 8 -2.47 -19.32 -0.76
N PRO A 9 -1.22 -19.72 -0.50
CA PRO A 9 -0.76 -21.09 -0.71
C PRO A 9 -1.31 -22.09 0.33
N LYS A 10 -2.11 -21.61 1.28
CA LYS A 10 -2.66 -22.38 2.39
C LYS A 10 -4.16 -22.50 2.27
N THR A 11 -4.71 -23.56 2.87
CA THR A 11 -6.14 -23.76 3.05
C THR A 11 -6.51 -23.39 4.49
N GLY A 12 -7.72 -22.87 4.67
CA GLY A 12 -8.20 -22.39 5.98
C GLY A 12 -9.20 -21.26 5.84
N GLN A 13 -9.90 -20.96 6.94
CA GLN A 13 -10.94 -19.93 6.97
C GLN A 13 -10.38 -18.53 6.65
N GLU A 14 -9.13 -18.29 7.04
CA GLU A 14 -8.36 -17.07 6.83
C GLU A 14 -7.78 -16.92 5.42
N PHE A 15 -7.93 -17.94 4.56
CA PHE A 15 -7.28 -18.07 3.25
C PHE A 15 -8.27 -18.12 2.06
N THR A 16 -9.54 -17.77 2.27
CA THR A 16 -10.60 -18.17 1.31
C THR A 16 -10.89 -17.21 0.14
N ASN A 17 -10.71 -15.90 0.28
CA ASN A 17 -10.93 -14.91 -0.80
C ASN A 17 -10.30 -13.55 -0.43
N TRP A 18 -10.46 -12.51 -1.27
CA TRP A 18 -9.98 -11.13 -1.05
C TRP A 18 -11.10 -10.11 -0.80
N ASP A 19 -12.36 -10.56 -0.72
CA ASP A 19 -13.51 -9.72 -0.38
C ASP A 19 -13.53 -9.46 1.14
N ASP A 20 -12.82 -8.42 1.57
CA ASP A 20 -12.62 -8.16 3.00
C ASP A 20 -13.55 -7.11 3.57
N HIS A 21 -14.54 -7.59 4.32
CA HIS A 21 -15.41 -6.78 5.16
C HIS A 21 -15.82 -7.54 6.43
N PRO A 22 -16.20 -6.82 7.50
CA PRO A 22 -16.61 -7.46 8.73
C PRO A 22 -17.81 -8.40 8.54
N GLY A 23 -17.66 -9.66 8.93
CA GLY A 23 -18.72 -10.67 8.84
C GLY A 23 -18.82 -11.36 7.48
N ASN A 24 -17.88 -11.14 6.55
CA ASN A 24 -17.91 -11.83 5.26
C ASN A 24 -17.98 -13.36 5.43
N ALA A 25 -18.82 -14.01 4.62
CA ALA A 25 -19.12 -15.43 4.68
C ALA A 25 -19.54 -15.96 6.07
N GLY A 26 -20.12 -15.08 6.91
CA GLY A 26 -20.54 -15.41 8.28
C GLY A 26 -19.38 -15.55 9.26
N ARG A 27 -18.21 -14.96 8.95
CA ARG A 27 -16.96 -15.19 9.70
C ARG A 27 -16.49 -13.94 10.40
N GLU A 28 -16.35 -14.04 11.71
CA GLU A 28 -15.70 -13.00 12.51
C GLU A 28 -14.19 -12.92 12.16
N GLY A 29 -13.67 -11.70 12.09
CA GLY A 29 -12.25 -11.45 11.80
C GLY A 29 -11.86 -11.40 10.33
N HIS A 30 -12.82 -11.48 9.40
CA HIS A 30 -12.55 -11.37 7.96
C HIS A 30 -11.90 -10.03 7.59
N PHE A 31 -12.27 -8.95 8.29
CA PHE A 31 -11.56 -7.68 8.25
C PHE A 31 -10.48 -7.59 9.34
N ALA A 32 -9.35 -6.95 9.03
CA ALA A 32 -8.17 -6.77 9.88
C ALA A 32 -7.44 -8.07 10.28
N LYS A 33 -8.06 -9.02 10.99
CA LYS A 33 -7.37 -10.24 11.46
C LYS A 33 -6.88 -11.09 10.29
N PHE A 34 -7.76 -11.45 9.36
CA PHE A 34 -7.37 -12.26 8.20
C PHE A 34 -6.55 -11.45 7.17
N MET A 35 -6.75 -10.13 7.10
CA MET A 35 -5.90 -9.26 6.28
C MET A 35 -4.45 -9.26 6.77
N LYS A 36 -4.22 -9.22 8.08
CA LYS A 36 -2.85 -9.34 8.66
C LYS A 36 -2.16 -10.65 8.29
N ILE A 37 -2.93 -11.69 7.97
CA ILE A 37 -2.40 -12.99 7.55
C ILE A 37 -2.17 -13.02 6.04
N ARG A 38 -3.10 -12.52 5.22
CA ARG A 38 -3.04 -12.60 3.75
C ARG A 38 -2.17 -11.54 3.10
N LEU A 39 -2.19 -10.30 3.60
CA LEU A 39 -1.45 -9.18 2.99
C LEU A 39 0.06 -9.45 2.86
N PRO A 40 0.76 -10.06 3.85
CA PRO A 40 2.17 -10.41 3.68
C PRO A 40 2.45 -11.34 2.48
N TYR A 41 1.54 -12.26 2.16
CA TYR A 41 1.69 -13.13 0.98
C TYR A 41 1.55 -12.35 -0.32
N MET A 42 0.59 -11.42 -0.39
CA MET A 42 0.43 -10.55 -1.56
C MET A 42 1.63 -9.62 -1.73
N ASP A 43 2.08 -9.00 -0.65
CA ASP A 43 3.23 -8.09 -0.63
C ASP A 43 4.49 -8.81 -1.13
N GLN A 44 4.80 -9.99 -0.59
CA GLN A 44 5.93 -10.80 -1.03
C GLN A 44 5.80 -11.21 -2.50
N ALA A 45 4.63 -11.70 -2.93
CA ALA A 45 4.43 -12.14 -4.31
C ALA A 45 4.56 -10.98 -5.32
N LEU A 46 4.05 -9.80 -4.99
CA LEU A 46 4.17 -8.60 -5.82
C LEU A 46 5.61 -8.09 -5.87
N ALA A 47 6.30 -8.04 -4.74
CA ALA A 47 7.70 -7.64 -4.67
C ALA A 47 8.56 -8.57 -5.53
N THR A 48 8.43 -9.88 -5.36
CA THR A 48 9.17 -10.87 -6.14
C THR A 48 8.86 -10.77 -7.65
N LEU A 49 7.59 -10.56 -8.04
CA LEU A 49 7.24 -10.38 -9.45
C LEU A 49 7.93 -9.15 -10.06
N ILE A 50 7.94 -8.02 -9.34
CA ILE A 50 8.57 -6.78 -9.80
C ILE A 50 10.09 -6.97 -9.88
N GLU A 51 10.71 -7.58 -8.88
CA GLU A 51 12.14 -7.91 -8.88
C GLU A 51 12.53 -8.84 -10.03
N ASP A 52 11.71 -9.85 -10.34
CA ASP A 52 11.92 -10.77 -11.46
C ASP A 52 11.82 -10.06 -12.81
N ILE A 53 10.89 -9.11 -12.96
CA ILE A 53 10.78 -8.29 -14.17
C ILE A 53 12.04 -7.45 -14.36
N HIS A 54 12.55 -6.86 -13.27
CA HIS A 54 13.75 -6.03 -13.29
C HIS A 54 15.02 -6.84 -13.54
N SER A 55 15.18 -8.00 -12.89
CA SER A 55 16.38 -8.85 -13.05
C SER A 55 16.51 -9.45 -14.45
N ARG A 56 15.43 -9.43 -15.24
CA ARG A 56 15.38 -9.91 -16.63
C ARG A 56 15.36 -8.79 -17.67
N ASP A 57 15.55 -7.54 -17.25
CA ASP A 57 15.50 -6.34 -18.11
C ASP A 57 14.16 -6.15 -18.85
N LEU A 58 13.05 -6.64 -18.27
CA LEU A 58 11.72 -6.60 -18.87
C LEU A 58 10.90 -5.37 -18.46
N GLN A 59 11.37 -4.56 -17.51
CA GLN A 59 10.67 -3.37 -16.99
C GLN A 59 10.33 -2.33 -18.06
N ARG A 60 11.03 -2.33 -19.20
CA ARG A 60 10.70 -1.44 -20.33
C ARG A 60 9.54 -1.95 -21.18
N GLN A 61 9.26 -3.26 -21.13
CA GLN A 61 8.27 -3.95 -21.95
C GLN A 61 7.01 -4.31 -21.17
N ILE A 62 7.11 -4.45 -19.84
CA ILE A 62 6.02 -4.90 -18.97
C ILE A 62 5.62 -3.76 -18.03
N LEU A 63 4.33 -3.44 -18.03
CA LEU A 63 3.69 -2.57 -17.04
C LEU A 63 2.87 -3.44 -16.08
N VAL A 64 3.21 -3.38 -14.80
CA VAL A 64 2.43 -3.97 -13.71
C VAL A 64 1.52 -2.89 -13.15
N VAL A 65 0.22 -3.19 -13.06
CA VAL A 65 -0.79 -2.33 -12.45
C VAL A 65 -1.52 -3.13 -11.39
N VAL A 66 -1.45 -2.68 -10.13
CA VAL A 66 -2.14 -3.29 -9.00
C VAL A 66 -3.22 -2.31 -8.54
N VAL A 67 -4.46 -2.72 -8.75
CA VAL A 67 -5.68 -2.00 -8.40
C VAL A 67 -6.67 -3.01 -7.85
N GLY A 68 -7.47 -2.58 -6.88
CA GLY A 68 -8.75 -3.21 -6.56
C GLY A 68 -9.91 -2.47 -7.23
N GLU A 69 -11.12 -2.71 -6.75
CA GLU A 69 -12.35 -2.36 -7.48
C GLU A 69 -12.91 -0.96 -7.18
N PHE A 70 -12.88 -0.53 -5.91
CA PHE A 70 -13.52 0.71 -5.47
C PHE A 70 -12.77 1.40 -4.33
N GLY A 71 -12.89 2.72 -4.28
CA GLY A 71 -12.24 3.54 -3.26
C GLY A 71 -12.76 3.31 -1.87
N ARG A 72 -11.97 3.73 -0.89
CA ARG A 72 -12.28 3.58 0.52
C ARG A 72 -12.04 4.89 1.25
N THR A 73 -12.93 5.23 2.18
CA THR A 73 -12.78 6.43 3.03
C THR A 73 -11.34 6.52 3.58
N PRO A 74 -10.76 7.73 3.71
CA PRO A 74 -9.44 7.87 4.32
C PRO A 74 -9.42 7.46 5.81
N ALA A 75 -10.52 7.73 6.52
CA ALA A 75 -10.67 7.40 7.93
C ALA A 75 -11.37 6.05 8.14
N MET A 76 -10.92 5.32 9.16
CA MET A 76 -11.66 4.18 9.71
C MET A 76 -12.86 4.67 10.52
N ARG A 77 -13.96 3.93 10.44
CA ARG A 77 -15.20 4.20 11.17
C ARG A 77 -15.66 2.94 11.88
N TYR A 78 -16.27 3.14 13.05
CA TYR A 78 -16.99 2.08 13.75
C TYR A 78 -18.45 2.10 13.30
N GLY A 79 -18.99 0.94 12.92
CA GLY A 79 -20.32 0.84 12.32
C GLY A 79 -21.18 -0.30 12.86
N VAL A 80 -22.49 -0.09 12.76
CA VAL A 80 -23.55 -1.11 12.89
C VAL A 80 -23.83 -1.71 11.51
N PRO A 81 -24.32 -2.98 11.40
CA PRO A 81 -24.80 -3.87 12.45
C PRO A 81 -23.69 -4.69 13.14
N ASN A 82 -22.55 -4.89 12.49
CA ASN A 82 -21.54 -5.87 12.93
C ASN A 82 -20.59 -5.34 14.02
N ARG A 83 -20.85 -4.16 14.59
CA ARG A 83 -20.06 -3.56 15.70
C ARG A 83 -18.56 -3.61 15.43
N SER A 84 -18.17 -3.21 14.23
CA SER A 84 -16.83 -3.43 13.69
C SER A 84 -16.24 -2.16 13.10
N TYR A 85 -14.91 -2.12 13.04
CA TYR A 85 -14.19 -1.04 12.38
C TYR A 85 -14.00 -1.38 10.90
N GLY A 86 -14.16 -0.39 10.03
CA GLY A 86 -13.97 -0.54 8.58
C GLY A 86 -13.79 0.82 7.87
N ARG A 87 -13.67 0.77 6.55
CA ARG A 87 -13.69 1.96 5.67
C ARG A 87 -14.83 1.82 4.67
N ASP A 88 -15.64 2.85 4.51
CA ASP A 88 -16.81 2.81 3.60
C ASP A 88 -16.36 2.90 2.14
N HIS A 89 -17.25 2.53 1.21
CA HIS A 89 -17.04 2.76 -0.22
C HIS A 89 -16.95 4.26 -0.51
N TRP A 90 -15.98 4.66 -1.34
CA TRP A 90 -15.67 6.06 -1.62
C TRP A 90 -15.31 6.25 -3.10
N PRO A 91 -16.27 6.58 -3.97
CA PRO A 91 -16.01 6.71 -5.41
C PRO A 91 -15.13 7.90 -5.80
N GLN A 92 -14.89 8.84 -4.88
CA GLN A 92 -14.17 10.09 -5.19
C GLN A 92 -12.65 9.92 -5.24
N ALA A 93 -12.09 8.83 -4.71
CA ALA A 93 -10.66 8.62 -4.63
C ALA A 93 -10.30 7.13 -4.64
N TYR A 94 -9.29 6.76 -5.42
CA TYR A 94 -8.76 5.40 -5.52
C TYR A 94 -7.23 5.39 -5.45
N SER A 95 -6.63 4.24 -5.14
CA SER A 95 -5.18 4.06 -5.12
C SER A 95 -4.75 2.96 -6.07
N ALA A 96 -3.72 3.21 -6.86
CA ALA A 96 -3.10 2.24 -7.73
C ALA A 96 -1.60 2.17 -7.44
N LEU A 97 -1.03 0.98 -7.50
CA LEU A 97 0.42 0.78 -7.58
C LEU A 97 0.76 0.46 -9.04
N VAL A 98 1.80 1.12 -9.55
CA VAL A 98 2.26 0.96 -10.93
C VAL A 98 3.78 0.73 -10.92
N ALA A 99 4.25 -0.25 -11.71
CA ALA A 99 5.67 -0.55 -11.90
C ALA A 99 5.99 -0.92 -13.36
N GLY A 100 7.14 -0.49 -13.88
CA GLY A 100 7.59 -0.77 -15.25
C GLY A 100 6.93 0.07 -16.36
N GLY A 101 6.85 -0.48 -17.58
CA GLY A 101 6.30 0.18 -18.76
C GLY A 101 7.10 1.40 -19.24
N SER A 102 8.40 1.47 -18.93
CA SER A 102 9.25 2.65 -19.21
C SER A 102 8.76 3.97 -18.59
N LEU A 103 7.93 3.94 -17.54
CA LEU A 103 7.52 5.15 -16.82
C LEU A 103 8.58 5.56 -15.78
N ASN A 104 8.53 6.82 -15.34
CA ASN A 104 9.38 7.31 -14.26
C ASN A 104 8.89 6.76 -12.90
N MET A 105 9.61 5.78 -12.35
CA MET A 105 9.26 5.12 -11.09
C MET A 105 9.70 5.89 -9.85
N GLY A 106 9.21 5.48 -8.69
CA GLY A 106 9.59 6.05 -7.39
C GLY A 106 8.85 7.34 -7.02
N GLN A 107 7.72 7.60 -7.69
CA GLN A 107 6.95 8.82 -7.54
C GLN A 107 5.60 8.53 -6.89
N VAL A 108 5.09 9.48 -6.11
CA VAL A 108 3.68 9.53 -5.72
C VAL A 108 2.99 10.52 -6.64
N VAL A 109 2.02 10.04 -7.43
CA VAL A 109 1.27 10.85 -8.39
C VAL A 109 -0.16 11.00 -7.87
N GLY A 110 -0.61 12.25 -7.70
CA GLY A 110 -1.85 12.56 -6.99
C GLY A 110 -1.65 12.64 -5.47
N GLY A 111 -2.68 13.08 -4.75
CA GLY A 111 -2.64 13.30 -3.31
C GLY A 111 -2.70 14.78 -2.93
N ASP A 112 -3.90 15.28 -2.71
CA ASP A 112 -4.17 16.46 -1.93
C ASP A 112 -3.91 16.14 -0.44
N GLN A 113 -2.92 16.83 0.16
CA GLN A 113 -2.50 16.63 1.56
C GLN A 113 -3.64 16.79 2.60
N GLN A 114 -4.80 17.30 2.19
CA GLN A 114 -5.99 17.38 3.04
C GLN A 114 -6.61 16.03 3.41
N GLN A 115 -6.42 14.98 2.61
CA GLN A 115 -7.09 13.69 2.83
C GLN A 115 -6.25 12.71 3.67
N VAL A 116 -4.93 12.91 3.78
CA VAL A 116 -4.03 12.05 4.56
C VAL A 116 -3.88 12.61 5.98
N ARG A 117 -4.93 12.51 6.79
CA ARG A 117 -4.79 12.71 8.25
C ARG A 117 -4.24 11.43 8.89
N ILE A 118 -2.94 11.21 8.72
CA ILE A 118 -2.20 10.29 9.58
C ILE A 118 -1.82 11.08 10.83
N SER A 119 -2.38 10.70 11.97
CA SER A 119 -1.90 11.16 13.28
C SER A 119 -0.42 10.85 13.38
N HIS A 120 0.42 11.88 13.35
CA HIS A 120 1.87 11.73 13.46
C HIS A 120 2.20 11.30 14.89
N SER A 121 2.23 9.99 15.17
CA SER A 121 3.03 9.49 16.29
C SER A 121 4.48 9.49 15.83
N LYS A 122 5.26 10.43 16.37
CA LYS A 122 6.71 10.52 16.23
C LYS A 122 7.33 9.11 16.38
N PRO A 123 8.26 8.68 15.50
CA PRO A 123 8.93 7.40 15.70
C PRO A 123 9.68 7.42 17.05
N PRO A 124 9.68 6.31 17.81
CA PRO A 124 10.44 6.25 19.05
C PRO A 124 11.93 6.41 18.73
N HIS A 125 12.56 7.41 19.36
CA HIS A 125 14.01 7.57 19.30
C HIS A 125 14.68 6.29 19.80
N ALA A 126 15.57 5.71 18.98
CA ALA A 126 16.49 4.68 19.45
C ALA A 126 17.44 5.29 20.49
N PRO A 127 17.64 4.66 21.66
CA PRO A 127 18.57 5.16 22.66
C PRO A 127 20.00 4.83 22.24
N GLY A 128 20.82 5.86 22.04
CA GLY A 128 22.28 5.73 22.02
C GLY A 128 22.94 5.94 20.66
N SER A 129 23.31 7.18 20.35
CA SER A 129 24.60 7.49 19.75
C SER A 129 24.96 8.92 20.12
N ALA A 130 26.04 9.06 20.89
CA ALA A 130 26.61 10.33 21.28
C ALA A 130 27.23 11.05 20.07
N GLY A 131 27.09 12.38 20.04
CA GLY A 131 27.87 13.29 19.19
C GLY A 131 27.32 13.45 17.78
N ASP A 132 26.74 14.62 17.48
CA ASP A 132 27.19 15.46 16.37
C ASP A 132 26.32 16.72 16.28
N ASN A 133 26.83 17.81 16.86
CA ASN A 133 26.38 19.17 16.57
C ASN A 133 26.86 19.54 15.15
N LEU A 134 26.05 19.21 14.14
CA LEU A 134 26.23 19.75 12.80
C LEU A 134 25.29 20.95 12.59
N PRO A 135 25.80 22.14 12.23
CA PRO A 135 24.95 23.28 11.91
C PRO A 135 24.13 23.02 10.62
N PRO A 136 22.95 23.66 10.47
CA PRO A 136 22.06 23.39 9.35
C PRO A 136 22.69 23.76 8.00
N PRO A 137 22.39 23.02 6.92
CA PRO A 137 22.93 23.28 5.61
C PRO A 137 22.40 24.61 5.04
N ARG A 138 23.31 25.43 4.52
CA ARG A 138 22.97 26.68 3.82
C ARG A 138 22.38 26.35 2.45
N HIS A 139 21.16 26.81 2.19
CA HIS A 139 20.57 26.84 0.86
C HIS A 139 21.44 27.68 -0.09
N ARG A 140 21.80 27.14 -1.25
CA ARG A 140 22.12 27.93 -2.45
C ARG A 140 21.01 27.73 -3.48
N PRO A 141 20.55 28.79 -4.16
CA PRO A 141 19.59 28.65 -5.25
C PRO A 141 20.28 28.00 -6.46
N PHE A 142 19.59 27.05 -7.09
CA PHE A 142 19.98 26.46 -8.36
C PHE A 142 19.94 27.54 -9.45
N ALA A 143 21.06 27.75 -10.12
CA ALA A 143 21.12 28.47 -11.39
C ALA A 143 21.12 27.44 -12.54
N ASP A 144 20.36 27.78 -13.59
CA ASP A 144 20.26 27.10 -14.87
C ASP A 144 21.60 26.63 -15.44
N VAL A 145 21.62 25.41 -15.99
CA VAL A 145 22.44 25.09 -17.16
C VAL A 145 21.62 24.18 -18.10
N ARG A 146 21.71 24.54 -19.37
CA ARG A 146 21.01 24.04 -20.56
C ARG A 146 21.19 22.55 -20.84
#